data_AF-K6U222-F1
#
_entry.id   AF-K6U222-F1
#
_cell.length_a   1.000
_cell.length_b   1.000
_cell.length_c   1.000
_cell.angle_alpha   90.00
_cell.angle_beta   90.00
_cell.angle_gamma   90.00
#
_symmetry.space_group_name_H-M   'P 1'
#
loop_
_entity.id
_entity.type
_entity.pdbx_description
1 polymer ?
#
loop_
_entity_poly.entity_id
_entity_poly.type
_entity_poly.pdbx_seq_one_letter_code
_entity_poly.pdbx_strand_id
1 'polypeptide(L)' 'MENKKKIKKAKPPTKQLHVECEIKLYEDFEAYCHRNGKDVSKAIRGYMKLCIGE' A
#
# COMPACT_ATOMS: atom_id res chain seq x y z
N MET A 1 17.59 -28.62 -20.94
CA MET A 1 16.33 -27.89 -20.70
C MET A 1 16.67 -26.42 -20.52
N GLU A 2 16.28 -25.56 -21.46
CA GLU A 2 16.58 -24.13 -21.41
C GLU A 2 15.93 -23.46 -20.18
N ASN A 3 16.77 -22.94 -19.30
CA ASN A 3 16.35 -22.04 -18.23
C ASN A 3 15.88 -20.72 -18.87
N LYS A 4 14.59 -20.64 -19.21
CA LYS A 4 13.92 -19.37 -19.56
C LYS A 4 13.94 -18.46 -18.33
N LYS A 5 15.03 -17.70 -18.15
CA LYS A 5 15.08 -16.56 -17.22
C LYS A 5 13.92 -15.64 -17.57
N LYS A 6 12.84 -15.67 -16.77
CA LYS A 6 11.74 -14.72 -16.89
C LYS A 6 12.35 -13.32 -16.79
N ILE A 7 12.39 -12.60 -17.91
CA ILE A 7 12.82 -11.20 -17.94
C ILE A 7 11.92 -10.47 -16.95
N LYS A 8 12.48 -10.01 -15.83
CA LYS A 8 11.73 -9.21 -14.86
C LYS A 8 11.37 -7.91 -15.57
N LYS A 9 10.10 -7.77 -15.98
CA LYS A 9 9.58 -6.50 -16.50
C LYS A 9 9.88 -5.41 -15.47
N ALA A 10 10.52 -4.34 -15.92
CA ALA A 10 10.76 -3.18 -15.05
C ALA A 10 9.40 -2.69 -14.55
N LYS A 11 9.23 -2.61 -13.24
CA LYS A 11 8.01 -2.05 -12.66
C LYS A 11 7.99 -0.55 -12.97
N PRO A 12 6.84 0.02 -13.34
CA PRO A 12 6.75 1.47 -13.47
C PRO A 12 7.09 2.13 -12.13
N PRO A 13 7.65 3.36 -12.16
CA PRO A 13 7.97 4.09 -10.95
C PRO A 13 6.72 4.22 -10.06
N THR A 14 6.90 4.00 -8.76
CA THR A 14 5.81 4.16 -7.79
C THR A 14 5.59 5.65 -7.59
N LYS A 15 4.35 6.13 -7.75
CA LYS A 15 3.98 7.52 -7.41
C LYS A 15 3.93 7.66 -5.90
N GLN A 16 4.53 8.73 -5.36
CA GLN A 16 4.42 9.08 -3.95
C GLN A 16 3.10 9.82 -3.70
N LEU A 17 2.44 9.48 -2.60
CA LEU A 17 1.19 10.13 -2.16
C LEU A 17 1.46 10.81 -0.81
N HIS A 18 1.07 12.07 -0.69
CA HIS A 18 1.01 12.79 0.57
C HIS A 18 -0.46 13.08 0.88
N VAL A 19 -0.86 12.83 2.12
CA VAL A 19 -2.23 13.04 2.61
C VAL A 19 -2.12 13.75 3.95
N GLU A 20 -2.94 14.78 4.13
CA GLU A 20 -3.07 15.49 5.40
C GLU A 20 -4.35 15.03 6.09
N CYS A 21 -4.26 14.85 7.41
CA CYS A 21 -5.41 14.52 8.23
C CYS A 21 -5.18 15.02 9.67
N GLU A 22 -6.24 15.03 10.47
CA GLU A 22 -6.15 15.34 11.89
C GLU A 22 -5.26 14.33 12.62
N ILE A 23 -4.41 14.82 13.54
CA ILE A 23 -3.45 13.97 14.26
C ILE A 23 -4.15 12.84 15.02
N LYS A 24 -5.24 13.16 15.73
CA LYS A 24 -5.99 12.16 16.49
C LYS A 24 -6.56 11.05 15.60
N LEU A 25 -7.04 11.42 14.40
CA LEU A 25 -7.53 10.46 13.42
C LEU A 25 -6.40 9.55 12.92
N TYR A 26 -5.21 10.11 12.68
CA TYR A 26 -4.04 9.33 12.30
C TYR A 26 -3.63 8.34 13.39
N GLU A 27 -3.54 8.78 14.65
CA GLU A 27 -3.15 7.94 15.79
C GLU A 27 -4.11 6.76 15.98
N ASP A 28 -5.42 7.03 15.96
CA ASP A 28 -6.45 6.00 16.08
C ASP A 28 -6.36 4.98 14.93
N PHE A 29 -6.13 5.47 13.71
CA PHE A 29 -5.97 4.62 12.53
C PHE A 29 -4.68 3.79 12.56
N GLU A 30 -3.55 4.38 12.98
CA GLU A 30 -2.27 3.69 13.12
C GLU A 30 -2.35 2.57 14.15
N ALA A 31 -2.95 2.84 15.32
CA ALA A 31 -3.21 1.83 16.34
C ALA A 31 -4.09 0.69 15.82
N TYR A 32 -5.14 1.02 15.05
CA TYR A 32 -5.97 0.02 14.39
C TYR A 32 -5.15 -0.85 13.40
N CYS A 33 -4.31 -0.24 12.57
CA CYS A 33 -3.49 -0.95 11.59
C CYS A 33 -2.54 -1.94 12.27
N HIS A 34 -1.83 -1.50 13.31
CA HIS A 34 -0.87 -2.32 14.04
C HIS A 34 -1.52 -3.50 14.77
N ARG A 35 -2.70 -3.30 15.39
CA ARG A 35 -3.48 -4.42 15.99
C ARG A 35 -3.85 -5.50 14.98
N ASN A 36 -3.98 -5.14 13.71
CA ASN A 36 -4.31 -6.06 12.61
C ASN A 36 -3.08 -6.56 11.84
N GLY A 37 -1.85 -6.28 12.34
CA GLY A 37 -0.60 -6.69 11.69
C GLY A 37 -0.37 -6.04 10.32
N LYS A 38 -0.93 -4.86 10.09
CA LYS A 38 -0.80 -4.11 8.83
C LYS A 38 -0.09 -2.78 9.07
N ASP A 39 0.68 -2.35 8.07
CA ASP A 39 1.20 -0.98 8.00
C ASP A 39 0.11 -0.03 7.50
N VAL A 40 0.12 1.21 7.98
CA VAL A 40 -0.77 2.31 7.54
C VAL A 40 -0.78 2.43 6.01
N SER A 41 0.39 2.44 5.38
CA SER A 41 0.53 2.54 3.92
C SER A 41 -0.12 1.38 3.16
N LYS A 42 -0.05 0.15 3.70
CA LYS A 42 -0.69 -1.04 3.10
C LYS A 42 -2.21 -0.97 3.25
N ALA A 43 -2.70 -0.49 4.39
CA ALA A 43 -4.13 -0.30 4.61
C ALA A 43 -4.72 0.74 3.65
N ILE A 44 -4.09 1.91 3.54
CA ILE A 44 -4.48 2.97 2.58
C ILE A 44 -4.46 2.42 1.15
N ARG A 45 -3.39 1.74 0.76
CA ARG A 45 -3.29 1.15 -0.59
C ARG A 45 -4.37 0.11 -0.87
N GLY A 46 -4.68 -0.73 0.11
CA GLY A 46 -5.75 -1.73 0.01
C GLY A 46 -7.11 -1.08 -0.20
N TYR A 47 -7.40 -0.01 0.55
CA TYR A 47 -8.61 0.78 0.36
C TYR A 47 -8.68 1.43 -1.03
N MET A 48 -7.60 2.08 -1.48
CA MET A 48 -7.54 2.69 -2.81
C MET A 48 -7.81 1.67 -3.92
N LYS A 49 -7.29 0.44 -3.80
CA LYS A 49 -7.56 -0.65 -4.74
C LYS A 49 -9.03 -1.06 -4.78
N LEU A 50 -9.65 -1.21 -3.60
CA LEU A 50 -11.08 -1.48 -3.49
C LEU A 50 -11.92 -0.39 -4.18
N CYS A 51 -11.53 0.88 -4.06
CA CYS A 51 -12.23 1.99 -4.70
C CYS A 51 -12.13 2.00 -6.23
N ILE A 52 -11.04 1.50 -6.80
CA ILE A 52 -10.83 1.44 -8.26
C ILE A 52 -11.21 0.09 -8.87
N GLY A 53 -11.60 -0.90 -8.05
CA GLY A 53 -11.97 -2.24 -8.49
C GLY A 53 -10.79 -3.14 -8.87
N GLU A 54 -9.60 -2.89 -8.29
CA GLU A 54 -8.37 -3.71 -8.46
C GLU A 54 -8.14 -4.78 -7.39
#